data_AF-A0A7V4M4E0-F1
#
_entry.id   AF-A0A7V4M4E0-F1
#
_cell.length_a   1.000
_cell.length_b   1.000
_cell.length_c   1.000
_cell.angle_alpha   90.00
_cell.angle_beta   90.00
_cell.angle_gamma   90.00
#
_symmetry.space_group_name_H-M   'P 1'
#
loop_
_entity.id
_entity.type
_entity.pdbx_description
1 polymer ?
#
loop_
_entity_poly.entity_id
_entity_poly.type
_entity_poly.pdbx_seq_one_letter_code
_entity_poly.pdbx_strand_id
1 'polypeptide(L)'
;MKTAIVHAQQKWEHMAVTRKTESVLVEEINQLGEEGWELVSTEYFKDPKGVMTWIAYLKRPKVAAATKPHAGASAPAASAEEARPAPGSPEPAGFDLSGEVFDIKK
;
A
#
# COMPACT_ATOMS: atom_id res chain seq x y z
N MET A 1 28.91 -11.49 -30.46
CA MET A 1 28.44 -10.20 -29.88
C MET A 1 27.86 -10.48 -28.52
N LYS A 2 28.32 -9.82 -27.45
CA LYS A 2 27.85 -10.04 -26.07
C LYS A 2 26.90 -8.89 -25.71
N THR A 3 25.61 -9.17 -25.63
CA THR A 3 24.59 -8.19 -25.26
C THR A 3 24.67 -7.95 -23.77
N ALA A 4 24.96 -6.72 -23.35
CA ALA A 4 24.83 -6.31 -21.96
C ALA A 4 23.38 -5.88 -21.73
N ILE A 5 22.68 -6.56 -20.82
CA ILE A 5 21.36 -6.14 -20.36
C ILE A 5 21.61 -5.08 -19.28
N VAL A 6 21.33 -3.82 -19.59
CA VAL A 6 21.35 -2.74 -18.60
C VAL A 6 19.98 -2.72 -17.93
N HIS A 7 19.91 -3.15 -16.67
CA HIS A 7 18.72 -2.94 -15.85
C HIS A 7 18.60 -1.45 -15.57
N ALA A 8 17.53 -0.81 -16.07
CA ALA A 8 17.25 0.58 -15.75
C ALA A 8 17.08 0.70 -14.23
N GLN A 9 17.90 1.54 -13.58
CA GLN A 9 17.75 1.80 -12.15
C GLN A 9 16.48 2.60 -11.91
N GLN A 10 15.59 2.05 -11.09
CA GLN A 10 14.41 2.77 -10.61
C GLN A 10 14.86 3.99 -9.80
N LYS A 11 14.42 5.19 -10.22
CA LYS A 11 14.61 6.43 -9.47
C LYS A 11 13.41 6.65 -8.55
N TRP A 12 13.63 7.32 -7.43
CA TRP A 12 12.60 7.62 -6.43
C TRP A 12 12.48 9.14 -6.22
N GLU A 13 11.26 9.59 -5.99
CA GLU A 13 10.95 10.92 -5.47
C GLU A 13 10.69 10.81 -3.97
N HIS A 14 11.02 11.85 -3.22
CA HIS A 14 10.86 11.91 -1.77
C HIS A 14 10.14 13.19 -1.37
N MET A 15 9.31 13.09 -0.32
CA MET A 15 8.59 14.22 0.24
C MET A 15 8.53 14.08 1.77
N ALA A 16 8.49 15.22 2.45
CA ALA A 16 8.22 15.28 3.89
C ALA A 16 7.02 16.18 4.15
N VAL A 17 6.11 15.70 5.00
CA VAL A 17 4.89 16.41 5.40
C VAL A 17 4.92 16.62 6.91
N THR A 18 4.63 17.85 7.36
CA THR A 18 4.67 18.21 8.77
C THR A 18 3.30 18.65 9.26
N ARG A 19 2.78 18.03 10.33
CA ARG A 19 1.47 18.37 10.93
C ARG A 19 1.53 18.38 12.44
N LYS A 20 0.71 19.25 13.05
CA LYS A 20 0.66 19.40 14.52
C LYS A 20 -0.18 18.32 15.20
N THR A 21 -1.19 17.81 14.50
CA THR A 21 -2.10 16.79 15.01
C THR A 21 -1.96 15.53 14.18
N GLU A 22 -2.08 14.38 14.85
CA GLU A 22 -2.00 13.07 14.22
C GLU A 22 -3.14 12.85 13.23
N SER A 23 -4.37 13.25 13.58
CA SER A 23 -5.53 13.08 12.70
C SER A 23 -5.36 13.74 11.33
N VAL A 24 -4.86 14.99 11.31
CA VAL A 24 -4.61 15.72 10.07
C VAL A 24 -3.46 15.09 9.28
N LEU A 25 -2.45 14.56 9.97
CA LEU A 25 -1.36 13.82 9.32
C LEU A 25 -1.91 12.57 8.61
N VAL A 26 -2.77 11.80 9.28
CA VAL A 26 -3.35 10.56 8.74
C VAL A 26 -4.22 10.85 7.53
N GLU A 27 -5.09 11.86 7.60
CA GLU A 27 -5.92 12.28 6.46
C GLU A 27 -5.08 12.64 5.23
N GLU A 28 -4.00 13.39 5.44
CA GLU A 28 -3.11 13.81 4.35
C GLU A 28 -2.27 12.66 3.80
N ILE A 29 -1.74 11.77 4.64
CA ILE A 29 -1.01 10.57 4.18
C ILE A 29 -1.93 9.70 3.32
N ASN A 30 -3.19 9.53 3.71
CA ASN A 30 -4.16 8.76 2.92
C ASN A 30 -4.40 9.38 1.55
N GLN A 31 -4.61 10.70 1.49
CA GLN A 31 -4.77 11.42 0.22
C GLN A 31 -3.52 11.30 -0.66
N LEU A 32 -2.33 11.40 -0.09
CA LEU A 32 -1.07 11.22 -0.82
C LEU A 32 -0.88 9.76 -1.27
N GLY A 33 -1.40 8.80 -0.52
CA GLY A 33 -1.47 7.40 -0.92
C GLY A 33 -2.26 7.19 -2.21
N GLU A 34 -3.37 7.90 -2.39
CA GLU A 34 -4.15 7.89 -3.63
C GLU A 34 -3.35 8.47 -4.82
N GLU A 35 -2.43 9.40 -4.56
CA GLU A 35 -1.49 9.95 -5.55
C GLU A 35 -0.25 9.06 -5.81
N GLY A 36 -0.18 7.89 -5.17
CA GLY A 36 0.90 6.92 -5.33
C GLY A 36 2.12 7.17 -4.44
N TRP A 37 2.00 8.00 -3.40
CA TRP A 37 3.03 8.12 -2.37
C TRP A 37 2.93 6.99 -1.35
N GLU A 38 4.09 6.41 -1.01
CA GLU A 38 4.23 5.38 0.00
C GLU A 38 4.86 5.99 1.25
N LEU A 39 4.25 5.77 2.41
CA LEU A 39 4.80 6.15 3.71
C LEU A 39 6.05 5.31 4.02
N VAL A 40 7.16 5.98 4.36
CA VAL A 40 8.43 5.33 4.74
C VAL A 40 8.60 5.32 6.25
N SER A 41 8.42 6.48 6.89
CA SER A 41 8.57 6.62 8.33
C SER A 41 7.80 7.84 8.84
N THR A 42 7.53 7.84 10.14
CA THR A 42 6.96 8.98 10.86
C THR A 42 7.79 9.28 12.10
N GLU A 43 7.94 10.56 12.41
CA GLU A 43 8.61 11.05 13.62
C GLU A 43 7.69 11.98 14.39
N TYR A 44 7.75 11.91 15.72
CA TYR A 44 7.06 12.84 16.61
C TYR A 44 8.08 13.50 17.52
N PHE A 45 8.24 14.81 17.38
CA PHE A 45 9.32 15.55 18.04
C PHE A 45 8.86 16.94 18.45
N LYS A 46 9.65 17.58 19.31
CA LYS A 46 9.45 18.97 19.70
C LYS A 46 10.19 19.88 18.71
N ASP A 47 9.45 20.75 18.03
CA ASP A 47 10.03 21.72 17.10
C ASP A 47 10.87 22.79 17.84
N PRO A 48 11.66 23.62 17.14
CA PRO A 48 12.43 24.69 17.77
C PRO A 48 11.58 25.75 18.51
N LYS A 49 10.27 25.78 18.26
CA LYS A 49 9.31 26.67 18.95
C LYS A 49 8.69 26.00 20.18
N GLY A 50 9.09 24.76 20.49
CA GLY A 50 8.60 24.01 21.64
C GLY A 50 7.28 23.26 21.40
N VAL A 51 6.78 23.23 20.17
CA VAL A 51 5.51 22.59 19.80
C VAL A 51 5.76 21.17 19.34
N MET A 52 5.04 20.21 19.93
CA MET A 52 5.08 18.83 19.49
C MET A 52 4.46 18.71 18.09
N THR A 53 5.20 18.05 17.19
CA THR A 53 4.90 18.04 15.76
C THR A 53 5.22 16.67 15.18
N TRP A 54 4.37 16.23 14.25
CA TRP A 54 4.57 15.04 13.45
C TRP A 54 5.25 15.39 12.12
N ILE A 55 6.18 14.53 11.69
CA ILE A 55 6.68 14.51 10.32
C ILE A 55 6.44 13.13 9.74
N ALA A 56 5.92 13.07 8.52
CA ALA A 56 5.88 11.86 7.71
C ALA A 56 6.82 12.00 6.52
N TYR A 57 7.64 10.99 6.30
CA TYR A 57 8.52 10.88 5.14
C TYR A 57 7.90 9.89 4.15
N LEU A 58 7.70 10.33 2.91
CA LEU A 58 7.09 9.54 1.86
C LEU A 58 8.04 9.41 0.67
N LYS A 59 7.87 8.34 -0.10
CA LYS A 59 8.57 8.11 -1.37
C LYS A 59 7.57 7.69 -2.43
N ARG A 60 7.92 7.90 -3.70
CA ARG A 60 7.23 7.24 -4.81
C ARG A 60 8.19 6.96 -5.96
N PRO A 61 7.93 5.96 -6.82
CA PRO A 61 8.72 5.76 -8.02
C PRO A 61 8.66 7.01 -8.89
N LYS A 62 9.82 7.53 -9.29
CA LYS A 62 9.89 8.59 -10.30
C LYS A 62 9.43 7.98 -11.61
N VAL A 63 8.24 8.36 -12.06
CA VAL A 63 7.74 7.97 -13.38
C VAL A 63 8.62 8.68 -14.41
N ALA A 64 9.67 8.01 -14.87
CA ALA A 64 10.28 8.37 -16.14
C ALA A 64 9.15 8.27 -17.17
N ALA A 65 8.92 9.35 -17.93
CA ALA A 65 7.90 9.37 -18.98
C ALA A 65 7.91 8.04 -19.75
N ALA A 66 6.84 7.27 -19.55
CA ALA A 66 6.50 5.98 -20.14
C ALA A 66 7.66 4.99 -20.40
N THR A 67 7.90 4.09 -19.44
CA THR A 67 8.10 2.67 -19.77
C THR A 67 7.17 1.83 -18.89
N LYS A 68 6.12 1.33 -19.55
CA LYS A 68 5.05 0.36 -19.18
C LYS A 68 4.81 0.03 -17.70
N PRO A 69 3.54 0.00 -17.26
CA PRO A 69 3.19 -0.34 -15.88
C PRO A 69 3.65 -1.78 -15.56
N HIS A 70 4.41 -1.90 -14.48
CA HIS A 70 4.59 -3.18 -13.80
C HIS A 70 3.27 -3.51 -13.12
N ALA A 71 2.53 -4.46 -13.68
CA ALA A 71 1.36 -5.04 -13.04
C ALA A 71 1.82 -5.80 -11.79
N GLY A 72 1.65 -5.18 -10.62
CA GLY A 72 1.97 -5.81 -9.35
C GLY A 72 1.48 -4.94 -8.21
N ALA A 73 0.50 -5.47 -7.47
CA ALA A 73 -0.09 -4.94 -6.24
C ALA A 73 -1.12 -3.82 -6.40
N SER A 74 -2.34 -4.23 -6.78
CA SER A 74 -3.57 -3.83 -6.08
C SER A 74 -4.60 -4.93 -6.30
N ALA A 75 -4.84 -5.72 -5.25
CA ALA A 75 -6.01 -6.59 -5.21
C ALA A 75 -7.26 -5.69 -5.12
N PRO A 76 -8.29 -5.88 -5.95
CA PRO A 76 -9.52 -5.15 -5.79
C PRO A 76 -10.25 -5.67 -4.55
N ALA A 77 -10.36 -4.83 -3.52
CA ALA A 77 -11.41 -4.96 -2.52
C ALA A 77 -12.73 -4.67 -3.24
N ALA A 78 -13.43 -5.73 -3.63
CA ALA A 78 -14.78 -5.64 -4.16
C ALA A 78 -15.73 -5.31 -3.00
N SER A 79 -16.14 -4.05 -2.92
CA SER A 79 -17.37 -3.68 -2.23
C SER A 79 -18.55 -4.07 -3.12
N ALA A 80 -19.34 -5.03 -2.68
CA ALA A 80 -20.73 -5.18 -3.09
C ALA A 80 -21.53 -5.63 -1.86
N GLU A 81 -21.95 -4.64 -1.09
CA GLU A 81 -23.02 -4.74 -0.10
C GLU A 81 -24.34 -4.54 -0.84
N GLU A 82 -25.21 -5.55 -0.92
CA GLU A 82 -26.65 -5.44 -0.63
C GLU A 82 -27.37 -6.80 -0.79
N ALA A 83 -27.61 -7.47 0.33
CA ALA A 83 -28.82 -8.26 0.55
C ALA A 83 -28.99 -8.49 2.06
N ARG A 84 -30.03 -7.88 2.64
CA ARG A 84 -30.50 -8.07 4.03
C ARG A 84 -30.54 -9.55 4.45
N PRO A 85 -30.23 -9.89 5.73
CA PRO A 85 -30.40 -11.24 6.25
C PRO A 85 -31.82 -11.47 6.78
N ALA A 86 -32.39 -12.64 6.48
CA ALA A 86 -33.47 -13.26 7.26
C ALA A 86 -32.85 -14.40 8.11
N PRO A 87 -33.37 -14.65 9.33
CA PRO A 87 -32.62 -15.34 10.38
C PRO A 87 -32.73 -16.86 10.24
N GLY A 88 -31.59 -17.53 10.31
CA GLY A 88 -31.53 -18.99 10.35
C GLY A 88 -30.10 -19.45 10.58
N SER A 89 -29.63 -19.38 11.83
CA SER A 89 -28.42 -20.09 12.24
C SER A 89 -28.73 -21.59 12.30
N PRO A 90 -27.83 -22.46 11.81
CA PRO A 90 -26.95 -23.16 12.74
C PRO A 90 -25.50 -23.34 12.25
N GLU A 91 -24.56 -23.05 13.16
CA GLU A 91 -23.17 -23.54 13.34
C GLU A 91 -22.12 -23.47 12.19
N PRO A 92 -20.85 -23.16 12.53
CA PRO A 92 -19.79 -22.97 11.54
C PRO A 92 -19.30 -24.30 10.97
N ALA A 93 -19.41 -24.47 9.65
CA ALA A 93 -18.78 -25.55 8.92
C ALA A 93 -17.25 -25.51 9.13
N GLY A 94 -16.72 -26.61 9.66
CA GLY A 94 -15.29 -26.79 9.92
C GLY A 94 -14.44 -26.65 8.65
N PHE A 95 -13.19 -26.27 8.86
CA PHE A 95 -12.14 -26.18 7.84
C PHE A 95 -11.96 -27.56 7.17
N ASP A 96 -12.41 -27.70 5.92
CA ASP A 96 -12.27 -28.92 5.14
C ASP A 96 -10.82 -29.06 4.63
N LEU A 97 -10.10 -30.04 5.19
CA LEU A 97 -8.74 -30.44 4.84
C LEU A 97 -8.71 -31.66 3.90
N SER A 98 -9.78 -31.92 3.14
CA SER A 98 -9.72 -32.89 2.05
C SER A 98 -8.90 -32.30 0.89
N GLY A 99 -7.60 -32.60 0.96
CA GLY A 99 -6.55 -31.94 0.20
C GLY A 99 -6.71 -31.97 -1.31
N GLU A 100 -6.49 -30.82 -1.93
CA GLU A 100 -6.17 -30.71 -3.35
C GLU A 100 -4.81 -31.39 -3.59
N VAL A 101 -4.85 -32.61 -4.12
CA VAL A 101 -3.68 -33.27 -4.70
C VAL A 101 -3.37 -32.59 -6.03
N PHE A 102 -2.23 -31.91 -6.11
CA PHE A 102 -1.74 -31.33 -7.35
C PHE A 102 -0.78 -32.32 -8.04
N ASP A 103 -1.14 -32.79 -9.24
CA ASP A 103 -0.27 -33.61 -10.08
C ASP A 103 0.87 -32.77 -10.68
N ILE A 104 2.10 -33.06 -10.28
CA ILE A 104 3.31 -32.50 -10.90
C ILE A 104 3.77 -33.48 -11.99
N LYS A 105 3.56 -33.11 -13.25
CA LYS A 105 4.12 -33.85 -14.40
C LYS A 105 5.64 -33.72 -14.44
N LYS A 106 6.32 -34.86 -14.53
CA LYS A 106 7.76 -34.96 -14.85
C LYS A 106 8.03 -34.68 -16.33
#